data_AF-A0A954RG23-F1
#
_entry.id   AF-A0A954RG23-F1
#
_cell.length_a   1.000
_cell.length_b   1.000
_cell.length_c   1.000
_cell.angle_alpha   90.00
_cell.angle_beta   90.00
_cell.angle_gamma   90.00
#
_symmetry.space_group_name_H-M   'P 1'
#
loop_
_entity.id
_entity.type
_entity.pdbx_description
1 polymer ?
#
loop_
_entity_poly.entity_id
_entity_poly.type
_entity_poly.pdbx_seq_one_letter_code
_entity_poly.pdbx_strand_id
1 'polypeptide(L)'
;QVVAGKQNRTIVIVLAPVVSLPVELEKLFVVLEHELPSREQLAEIAEGIATEVGEFPEGRERDSILDAAVGLTRYEAENAFSLSLVREGRLTATTLWEQKAQMLKKSGTLQLYRGGDDFSRLGGLAALKAFTKRALLQPRRDNPRKRPRGVMLLSPPGCGKSQFCKSLGSEVGRPVLILDVGSLMGSLVGQSEERTRQALRTIDAMAPCVVMIDEVEKAFAGANGHGDSGVAARMFGTFLGWLNDHESDVFVVCTANDVSRLPPEFSRSERFDGVFFVDLPSRDEKDAIWEIYLRLFELEPEQRRPSDELYTGAEIRACCRLAALLDVSLVQAAQNVVPVAVTAAESVERLRTWASGRCLDASRPGIYRGDNGGGGRTRRRVNRDPSNN
;
A
#
# COMPACT_ATOMS: atom_id res chain seq x y z
N GLN A 1 -27.40 35.30 23.96
CA GLN A 1 -26.19 34.80 24.66
C GLN A 1 -24.92 34.99 23.82
N VAL A 2 -24.86 34.56 22.55
CA VAL A 2 -23.66 34.73 21.69
C VAL A 2 -23.23 36.20 21.52
N VAL A 3 -24.17 37.13 21.32
CA VAL A 3 -23.87 38.58 21.20
C VAL A 3 -23.30 39.16 22.51
N ALA A 4 -23.85 38.76 23.66
CA ALA A 4 -23.34 39.16 24.97
C ALA A 4 -21.94 38.58 25.24
N GLY A 5 -21.68 37.33 24.82
CA GLY A 5 -20.35 36.72 24.89
C GLY A 5 -19.31 37.47 24.04
N LYS A 6 -19.67 37.91 22.83
CA LYS A 6 -18.81 38.74 21.98
C LYS A 6 -18.49 40.10 22.63
N GLN A 7 -19.49 40.75 23.23
CA GLN A 7 -19.29 42.02 23.94
C GLN A 7 -18.41 41.87 25.19
N ASN A 8 -18.56 40.75 25.91
CA ASN A 8 -17.79 40.46 27.12
C ASN A 8 -16.46 39.75 26.84
N ARG A 9 -16.05 39.62 25.57
CA ARG A 9 -14.82 38.92 25.14
C ARG A 9 -14.72 37.48 25.71
N THR A 10 -15.86 36.82 25.89
CA THR A 10 -15.92 35.45 26.38
C THR A 10 -15.70 34.49 25.21
N ILE A 11 -14.65 33.68 25.29
CA ILE A 11 -14.31 32.67 24.29
C ILE A 11 -14.78 31.31 24.80
N VAL A 12 -15.50 30.56 23.97
CA VAL A 12 -15.92 29.18 24.28
C VAL A 12 -15.07 28.24 23.45
N ILE A 13 -14.29 27.39 24.11
CA ILE A 13 -13.51 26.32 23.48
C ILE A 13 -14.26 25.02 23.72
N VAL A 14 -14.64 24.33 22.66
CA VAL A 14 -15.28 23.01 22.72
C VAL A 14 -14.27 21.99 22.24
N LEU A 15 -13.84 21.10 23.13
CA LEU A 15 -13.03 19.94 22.77
C LEU A 15 -13.98 18.81 22.35
N ALA A 16 -13.91 18.40 21.09
CA ALA A 16 -14.72 17.32 20.56
C ALA A 16 -13.83 16.34 19.79
N PRO A 17 -13.92 15.02 20.04
CA PRO A 17 -13.20 14.03 19.25
C PRO A 17 -13.78 13.90 17.82
N VAL A 18 -15.02 14.35 17.63
CA VAL A 18 -15.71 14.38 16.33
C VAL A 18 -16.45 15.71 16.22
N VAL A 19 -16.21 16.44 15.14
CA VAL A 19 -16.88 17.71 14.86
C VAL A 19 -18.08 17.45 13.96
N SER A 20 -19.28 17.55 14.52
CA SER A 20 -20.55 17.48 13.77
C SER A 20 -21.40 18.69 14.15
N LEU A 21 -21.27 19.76 13.38
CA LEU A 21 -22.01 21.00 13.62
C LEU A 21 -23.29 21.03 12.77
N PRO A 22 -24.45 21.39 13.35
CA PRO A 22 -25.63 21.77 12.58
C PRO A 22 -25.29 22.92 11.62
N VAL A 23 -25.88 22.92 10.42
CA VAL A 23 -25.61 23.89 9.35
C VAL A 23 -25.81 25.33 9.83
N GLU A 24 -26.78 25.56 10.72
CA GLU A 24 -27.08 26.87 11.30
C GLU A 24 -25.96 27.38 12.23
N LEU A 25 -25.15 26.46 12.79
CA LEU A 25 -24.08 26.77 13.75
C LEU A 25 -22.69 26.80 13.11
N GLU A 26 -22.50 26.25 11.90
CA GLU A 26 -21.19 26.21 11.23
C GLU A 26 -20.51 27.59 11.17
N LYS A 27 -21.27 28.65 10.88
CA LYS A 27 -20.73 30.03 10.78
C LYS A 27 -20.41 30.67 12.13
N LEU A 28 -20.84 30.06 13.23
CA LEU A 28 -20.61 30.56 14.59
C LEU A 28 -19.39 29.93 15.27
N PHE A 29 -18.93 28.79 14.75
CA PHE A 29 -17.78 28.07 15.27
C PHE A 29 -16.59 28.20 14.32
N VAL A 30 -15.41 28.43 14.88
CA VAL A 30 -14.16 28.21 14.17
C VAL A 30 -13.66 26.83 14.59
N VAL A 31 -13.57 25.92 13.63
CA VAL A 31 -13.02 24.59 13.86
C VAL A 31 -11.51 24.70 13.74
N LEU A 32 -10.81 24.42 14.85
CA LEU A 32 -9.36 24.30 14.87
C LEU A 32 -9.03 22.81 14.93
N GLU A 33 -8.46 22.29 13.85
CA GLU A 33 -7.92 20.94 13.85
C GLU A 33 -6.55 20.94 14.54
N HIS A 34 -6.37 20.08 15.53
CA HIS A 34 -5.08 19.90 16.19
C HIS A 34 -4.29 18.84 15.43
N GLU A 35 -3.20 19.23 14.79
CA GLU A 35 -2.32 18.31 14.07
C GLU A 35 -1.58 17.36 15.01
N LEU A 36 -1.04 16.28 14.45
CA LEU A 36 -0.14 15.39 15.19
C LEU A 36 1.15 16.14 15.56
N PRO A 37 1.80 15.80 16.68
CA PRO A 37 3.03 16.45 17.11
C PRO A 37 4.10 16.46 16.02
N SER A 38 4.75 17.61 15.80
CA SER A 38 5.91 17.72 14.92
C SER A 38 7.11 16.96 15.49
N ARG A 39 8.13 16.70 14.66
CA ARG A 39 9.39 16.09 15.11
C ARG A 39 10.03 16.86 16.28
N GLU A 40 9.95 18.19 16.25
CA GLU A 40 10.45 19.08 17.30
C GLU A 40 9.64 18.92 18.59
N GLN A 41 8.31 18.90 18.49
CA GLN A 41 7.44 18.67 19.65
C GLN A 41 7.63 17.28 20.25
N LEU A 42 7.86 16.25 19.42
CA LEU A 42 8.18 14.90 19.90
C LEU A 42 9.52 14.86 20.65
N ALA A 43 10.50 15.64 20.20
CA ALA A 43 11.77 15.78 20.91
C ALA A 43 11.59 16.47 22.26
N GLU A 44 10.79 17.53 22.33
CA GLU A 44 10.44 18.18 23.61
C GLU A 44 9.71 17.24 24.57
N ILE A 45 8.77 16.44 24.05
CA ILE A 45 8.06 15.42 24.85
C ILE A 45 9.03 14.36 25.36
N ALA A 46 9.94 13.88 24.50
CA ALA A 46 10.95 12.89 24.88
C ALA A 46 11.89 13.44 25.97
N GLU A 47 12.36 14.69 25.82
CA GLU A 47 13.22 15.37 26.81
C GLU A 47 12.51 15.63 28.13
N GLY A 48 11.19 15.88 28.11
CA GLY A 48 10.39 16.04 29.32
C GLY A 48 10.19 14.73 30.10
N ILE A 49 10.34 13.57 29.44
CA ILE A 49 10.16 12.24 30.04
C ILE A 49 11.50 11.60 30.41
N ALA A 50 12.49 11.67 29.52
CA ALA A 50 13.83 11.15 29.71
C ALA A 50 14.72 12.21 30.38
N THR A 51 14.61 12.31 31.70
CA THR A 51 15.24 13.36 32.50
C THR A 51 16.66 13.04 32.96
N GLU A 52 17.06 11.76 32.96
CA GLU A 52 18.40 11.34 33.38
C GLU A 52 19.40 11.25 32.22
N VAL A 53 20.69 11.37 32.55
CA VAL A 53 21.77 11.33 31.55
C VAL A 53 21.83 9.94 30.92
N GLY A 54 21.75 9.90 29.59
CA GLY A 54 21.81 8.65 28.81
C GLY A 54 20.46 7.99 28.55
N GLU A 55 19.37 8.50 29.14
CA GLU A 55 18.02 8.01 28.85
C GLU A 55 17.55 8.38 27.44
N PHE A 56 17.92 9.57 26.95
CA PHE A 56 17.67 9.97 25.56
C PHE A 56 18.99 10.02 24.77
N PRO A 57 19.25 9.03 23.90
CA PRO A 57 20.46 9.01 23.08
C PRO A 57 20.60 10.22 22.14
N GLU A 58 21.84 10.52 21.75
CA GLU A 58 22.17 11.59 20.81
C GLU A 58 22.45 11.06 19.38
N GLY A 59 22.57 11.98 18.42
CA GLY A 59 22.94 11.66 17.04
C GLY A 59 21.94 10.75 16.32
N ARG A 60 22.43 9.71 15.65
CA ARG A 60 21.60 8.83 14.80
C ARG A 60 20.57 8.02 15.60
N GLU A 61 20.87 7.64 16.84
CA GLU A 61 19.89 6.94 17.68
C GLU A 61 18.73 7.86 18.04
N ARG A 62 19.02 9.14 18.37
CA ARG A 62 17.99 10.18 18.57
C ARG A 62 17.05 10.25 17.39
N ASP A 63 17.62 10.35 16.18
CA ASP A 63 16.86 10.45 14.95
C ASP A 63 15.97 9.22 14.73
N SER A 64 16.50 8.02 14.97
CA SER A 64 15.74 6.78 14.84
C SER A 64 14.60 6.66 15.87
N ILE A 65 14.76 7.21 17.08
CA ILE A 65 13.70 7.23 18.10
C ILE A 65 12.60 8.19 17.68
N LEU A 66 12.96 9.39 17.22
CA LEU A 66 11.99 10.37 16.74
C LEU A 66 11.26 9.86 15.49
N ASP A 67 11.95 9.22 14.56
CA ASP A 67 11.33 8.57 13.39
C ASP A 67 10.32 7.48 13.79
N ALA A 68 10.58 6.78 14.89
CA ALA A 68 9.65 5.78 15.44
C ALA A 68 8.41 6.45 16.06
N ALA A 69 8.58 7.61 16.71
CA ALA A 69 7.52 8.36 17.38
C ALA A 69 6.61 9.15 16.43
N VAL A 70 7.14 9.58 15.27
CA VAL A 70 6.41 10.36 14.27
C VAL A 70 5.10 9.67 13.88
N GLY A 71 3.98 10.41 13.84
CA GLY A 71 2.65 9.87 13.56
C GLY A 71 1.88 9.33 14.78
N LEU A 72 2.47 9.36 15.98
CA LEU A 72 1.75 9.14 17.24
C LEU A 72 1.13 10.46 17.73
N THR A 73 -0.03 10.41 18.39
CA THR A 73 -0.52 11.58 19.14
C THR A 73 0.37 11.84 20.36
N ARG A 74 0.27 13.03 20.98
CA ARG A 74 1.04 13.38 22.17
C ARG A 74 0.96 12.32 23.27
N TYR A 75 -0.26 11.90 23.63
CA TYR A 75 -0.48 10.92 24.71
C TYR A 75 0.15 9.55 24.36
N GLU A 76 0.13 9.20 23.09
CA GLU A 76 0.67 7.94 22.59
C GLU A 76 2.20 7.95 22.60
N ALA A 77 2.81 9.07 22.20
CA ALA A 77 4.24 9.28 22.30
C ALA A 77 4.71 9.26 23.76
N GLU A 78 4.02 9.98 24.65
CA GLU A 78 4.31 10.01 26.09
C GLU A 78 4.32 8.60 26.70
N ASN A 79 3.29 7.80 26.40
CA ASN A 79 3.21 6.41 26.85
C ASN A 79 4.31 5.53 26.25
N ALA A 80 4.63 5.71 24.96
CA ALA A 80 5.66 4.92 24.29
C ALA A 80 7.07 5.21 24.83
N PHE A 81 7.39 6.48 25.06
CA PHE A 81 8.65 6.88 25.70
C PHE A 81 8.75 6.34 27.12
N SER A 82 7.70 6.51 27.93
CA SER A 82 7.65 6.00 29.30
C SER A 82 7.84 4.48 29.35
N LEU A 83 7.17 3.74 28.46
CA LEU A 83 7.31 2.29 28.38
C LEU A 83 8.74 1.86 28.00
N SER A 84 9.38 2.60 27.07
CA SER A 84 10.76 2.34 26.68
C SER A 84 11.73 2.51 27.86
N LEU A 85 11.59 3.59 28.62
CA LEU A 85 12.41 3.82 29.82
C LEU A 85 12.21 2.70 30.85
N VAL A 86 10.97 2.32 31.12
CA VAL A 86 10.66 1.26 32.11
C VAL A 86 11.23 -0.10 31.68
N ARG A 87 11.20 -0.44 30.40
CA ARG A 87 11.68 -1.74 29.89
C ARG A 87 13.19 -1.81 29.76
N GLU A 88 13.82 -0.72 29.31
CA GLU A 88 15.19 -0.76 28.79
C GLU A 88 16.13 0.23 29.47
N GLY A 89 15.63 1.05 30.40
CA GLY A 89 16.39 2.10 31.09
C GLY A 89 16.80 3.27 30.18
N ARG A 90 16.35 3.28 28.92
CA ARG A 90 16.59 4.32 27.93
C ARG A 90 15.54 4.26 26.81
N LEU A 91 15.43 5.35 26.06
CA LEU A 91 14.59 5.43 24.88
C LEU A 91 15.20 4.61 23.74
N THR A 92 14.40 3.74 23.13
CA THR A 92 14.82 2.91 21.99
C THR A 92 13.74 2.84 20.93
N ALA A 93 14.17 2.89 19.67
CA ALA A 93 13.25 2.87 18.53
C ALA A 93 12.42 1.57 18.48
N THR A 94 12.97 0.45 18.94
CA THR A 94 12.30 -0.87 18.94
C THR A 94 11.00 -0.85 19.70
N THR A 95 11.00 -0.41 20.97
CA THR A 95 9.79 -0.36 21.79
C THR A 95 8.76 0.62 21.22
N LEU A 96 9.22 1.76 20.69
CA LEU A 96 8.32 2.73 20.04
C LEU A 96 7.63 2.15 18.80
N TRP A 97 8.36 1.42 17.97
CA TRP A 97 7.79 0.77 16.79
C TRP A 97 6.80 -0.34 17.15
N GLU A 98 7.05 -1.10 18.23
CA GLU A 98 6.11 -2.09 18.75
C GLU A 98 4.80 -1.43 19.20
N GLN A 99 4.89 -0.34 19.97
CA GLN A 99 3.71 0.41 20.41
C GLN A 99 2.92 0.94 19.21
N LYS A 100 3.59 1.59 18.28
CA LYS A 100 2.97 2.11 17.07
C LYS A 100 2.27 1.02 16.25
N ALA A 101 2.88 -0.15 16.10
CA ALA A 101 2.26 -1.28 15.41
C ALA A 101 1.00 -1.78 16.13
N GLN A 102 1.03 -1.91 17.46
CA GLN A 102 -0.13 -2.31 18.25
C GLN A 102 -1.27 -1.30 18.15
N MET A 103 -0.95 -0.01 18.07
CA MET A 103 -1.93 1.07 18.05
C MET A 103 -2.64 1.19 16.71
N LEU A 104 -1.90 1.12 15.61
CA LEU A 104 -2.48 1.02 14.27
C LEU A 104 -3.37 -0.23 14.16
N LYS A 105 -2.93 -1.36 14.73
CA LYS A 105 -3.75 -2.57 14.79
C LYS A 105 -5.03 -2.39 15.62
N LYS A 106 -5.00 -1.62 16.71
CA LYS A 106 -6.17 -1.30 17.55
C LYS A 106 -7.16 -0.35 16.84
N SER A 107 -6.67 0.60 16.03
CA SER A 107 -7.56 1.48 15.26
C SER A 107 -8.33 0.73 14.17
N GLY A 108 -7.80 -0.42 13.75
CA GLY A 108 -8.44 -1.34 12.80
C GLY A 108 -8.35 -0.89 11.34
N THR A 109 -7.84 0.31 11.07
CA THR A 109 -7.78 0.88 9.71
C THR A 109 -6.43 0.66 9.02
N LEU A 110 -5.35 0.63 9.80
CA LEU A 110 -3.99 0.56 9.29
C LEU A 110 -3.24 -0.59 9.96
N GLN A 111 -2.39 -1.27 9.20
CA GLN A 111 -1.42 -2.21 9.75
C GLN A 111 -0.03 -1.74 9.38
N LEU A 112 0.89 -1.78 10.35
CA LEU A 112 2.29 -1.47 10.11
C LEU A 112 3.08 -2.76 9.87
N TYR A 113 3.78 -2.80 8.74
CA TYR A 113 4.75 -3.82 8.42
C TYR A 113 6.16 -3.23 8.41
N ARG A 114 7.06 -3.84 9.18
CA ARG A 114 8.48 -3.45 9.23
C ARG A 114 9.38 -4.66 9.07
N GLY A 115 10.25 -4.57 8.06
CA GLY A 115 11.35 -5.52 7.84
C GLY A 115 10.89 -6.93 7.46
N GLY A 116 11.84 -7.86 7.43
CA GLY A 116 11.60 -9.28 7.23
C GLY A 116 11.83 -9.75 5.80
N ASP A 117 11.37 -8.99 4.79
CA ASP A 117 11.48 -9.39 3.39
C ASP A 117 12.03 -8.23 2.54
N ASP A 118 13.04 -8.51 1.72
CA ASP A 118 13.58 -7.61 0.70
C ASP A 118 13.34 -8.20 -0.70
N PHE A 119 13.84 -7.55 -1.75
CA PHE A 119 13.64 -8.07 -3.12
C PHE A 119 14.35 -9.39 -3.42
N SER A 120 15.26 -9.87 -2.57
CA SER A 120 15.89 -11.20 -2.73
C SER A 120 14.90 -12.34 -2.49
N ARG A 121 13.86 -12.10 -1.68
CA ARG A 121 12.79 -13.06 -1.37
C ARG A 121 11.61 -13.01 -2.34
N LEU A 122 11.74 -12.28 -3.44
CA LEU A 122 10.69 -12.10 -4.43
C LEU A 122 11.23 -12.47 -5.81
N GLY A 123 10.73 -13.54 -6.42
CA GLY A 123 11.09 -13.89 -7.80
C GLY A 123 10.43 -12.95 -8.82
N GLY A 124 11.18 -12.57 -9.86
CA GLY A 124 10.67 -11.77 -10.98
C GLY A 124 10.40 -10.29 -10.69
N LEU A 125 9.49 -9.70 -11.48
CA LEU A 125 9.07 -8.30 -11.41
C LEU A 125 10.21 -7.28 -11.63
N ALA A 126 11.18 -7.63 -12.47
CA ALA A 126 12.42 -6.87 -12.60
C ALA A 126 12.20 -5.41 -13.00
N ALA A 127 11.31 -5.15 -13.97
CA ALA A 127 11.00 -3.80 -14.42
C ALA A 127 10.30 -2.97 -13.34
N LEU A 128 9.32 -3.55 -12.64
CA LEU A 128 8.62 -2.90 -11.53
C LEU A 128 9.57 -2.58 -10.37
N LYS A 129 10.42 -3.53 -9.95
CA LYS A 129 11.45 -3.33 -8.92
C LYS A 129 12.42 -2.21 -9.30
N ALA A 130 12.91 -2.21 -10.53
CA ALA A 130 13.84 -1.19 -11.02
C ALA A 130 13.18 0.20 -11.04
N PHE A 131 11.93 0.28 -11.50
CA PHE A 131 11.15 1.52 -11.53
C PHE A 131 10.99 2.10 -10.13
N THR A 132 10.46 1.32 -9.18
CA THR A 132 10.19 1.82 -7.83
C THR A 132 11.45 2.14 -7.05
N LYS A 133 12.51 1.33 -7.17
CA LYS A 133 13.82 1.62 -6.56
C LYS A 133 14.39 2.94 -7.09
N ARG A 134 14.36 3.15 -8.41
CA ARG A 134 14.82 4.40 -9.02
C ARG A 134 13.95 5.60 -8.62
N ALA A 135 12.64 5.43 -8.51
CA ALA A 135 11.74 6.49 -8.06
C ALA A 135 12.00 6.86 -6.60
N LEU A 136 12.18 5.85 -5.73
CA LEU A 136 12.23 6.03 -4.28
C LEU A 136 13.60 6.44 -3.73
N LEU A 137 14.70 6.02 -4.36
CA LEU A 137 16.06 6.31 -3.90
C LEU A 137 16.69 7.54 -4.54
N GLN A 138 15.92 8.37 -5.26
CA GLN A 138 16.46 9.57 -5.90
C GLN A 138 16.92 10.63 -4.88
N PRO A 139 18.15 11.21 -5.00
CA PRO A 139 18.76 12.06 -3.97
C PRO A 139 18.16 13.47 -3.77
N ARG A 140 17.27 13.95 -4.66
CA ARG A 140 16.71 15.32 -4.60
C ARG A 140 15.20 15.30 -4.70
N ARG A 141 14.53 15.59 -3.57
CA ARG A 141 13.05 15.54 -3.41
C ARG A 141 12.46 16.85 -2.88
N ASP A 142 13.23 17.94 -3.02
CA ASP A 142 12.90 19.24 -2.43
C ASP A 142 11.68 19.88 -3.10
N ASN A 143 11.37 19.49 -4.33
CA ASN A 143 10.13 19.88 -5.00
C ASN A 143 9.07 18.79 -4.77
N PRO A 144 8.01 19.05 -3.96
CA PRO A 144 6.94 18.09 -3.72
C PRO A 144 6.29 17.59 -5.02
N ARG A 145 6.20 18.43 -6.06
CA ARG A 145 5.60 18.07 -7.36
C ARG A 145 6.41 17.06 -8.16
N LYS A 146 7.65 16.78 -7.77
CA LYS A 146 8.52 15.76 -8.41
C LYS A 146 8.65 14.49 -7.58
N ARG A 147 7.96 14.42 -6.43
CA ARG A 147 7.96 13.21 -5.61
C ARG A 147 7.14 12.12 -6.32
N PRO A 148 7.60 10.87 -6.34
CA PRO A 148 6.81 9.79 -6.88
C PRO A 148 5.58 9.56 -5.99
N ARG A 149 4.41 9.49 -6.61
CA ARG A 149 3.12 9.32 -5.94
C ARG A 149 2.79 7.86 -5.70
N GLY A 150 3.08 6.99 -6.66
CA GLY A 150 2.69 5.60 -6.54
C GLY A 150 2.52 4.84 -7.84
N VAL A 151 2.18 3.57 -7.69
CA VAL A 151 1.88 2.65 -8.79
C VAL A 151 0.58 1.90 -8.53
N MET A 152 -0.12 1.58 -9.62
CA MET A 152 -1.24 0.66 -9.60
C MET A 152 -0.81 -0.69 -10.18
N LEU A 153 -1.07 -1.78 -9.47
CA LEU A 153 -0.73 -3.15 -9.86
C LEU A 153 -2.00 -3.91 -10.24
N LEU A 154 -2.16 -4.18 -11.53
CA LEU A 154 -3.22 -5.02 -12.06
C LEU A 154 -2.70 -6.43 -12.26
N SER A 155 -3.36 -7.44 -11.69
CA SER A 155 -2.99 -8.82 -11.95
C SER A 155 -3.96 -9.87 -11.46
N PRO A 156 -3.86 -11.10 -11.98
CA PRO A 156 -4.47 -12.26 -11.35
C PRO A 156 -4.06 -12.39 -9.86
N PRO A 157 -4.92 -13.00 -9.02
CA PRO A 157 -4.55 -13.28 -7.65
C PRO A 157 -3.34 -14.23 -7.60
N GLY A 158 -2.48 -14.08 -6.57
CA GLY A 158 -1.33 -14.97 -6.37
C GLY A 158 -0.03 -14.57 -7.07
N CYS A 159 0.03 -13.47 -7.83
CA CYS A 159 1.25 -13.01 -8.53
C CYS A 159 2.20 -12.14 -7.66
N GLY A 160 2.13 -12.21 -6.34
CA GLY A 160 3.14 -11.59 -5.46
C GLY A 160 3.02 -10.08 -5.21
N LYS A 161 1.90 -9.43 -5.55
CA LYS A 161 1.68 -7.98 -5.32
C LYS A 161 1.88 -7.53 -3.87
N SER A 162 1.24 -8.22 -2.91
CA SER A 162 1.35 -7.86 -1.50
C SER A 162 2.77 -8.12 -0.96
N GLN A 163 3.44 -9.16 -1.47
CA GLN A 163 4.85 -9.44 -1.16
C GLN A 163 5.79 -8.37 -1.73
N PHE A 164 5.51 -7.89 -2.95
CA PHE A 164 6.23 -6.79 -3.58
C PHE A 164 6.21 -5.53 -2.70
N CYS A 165 5.04 -5.13 -2.20
CA CYS A 165 4.93 -3.91 -1.40
C CYS A 165 5.72 -4.03 -0.07
N LYS A 166 5.58 -5.16 0.61
CA LYS A 166 6.37 -5.49 1.82
C LYS A 166 7.87 -5.43 1.57
N SER A 167 8.30 -6.03 0.46
CA SER A 167 9.70 -6.08 0.05
C SER A 167 10.24 -4.71 -0.36
N LEU A 168 9.41 -3.89 -1.01
CA LEU A 168 9.76 -2.53 -1.42
C LEU A 168 10.13 -1.66 -0.22
N GLY A 169 9.33 -1.70 0.85
CA GLY A 169 9.63 -0.93 2.06
C GLY A 169 11.00 -1.26 2.65
N SER A 170 11.35 -2.54 2.76
CA SER A 170 12.68 -2.95 3.22
C SER A 170 13.79 -2.50 2.24
N GLU A 171 13.58 -2.64 0.94
CA GLU A 171 14.53 -2.26 -0.10
C GLU A 171 14.87 -0.75 -0.07
N VAL A 172 13.88 0.09 0.25
CA VAL A 172 14.04 1.55 0.26
C VAL A 172 14.16 2.17 1.65
N GLY A 173 14.23 1.33 2.70
CA GLY A 173 14.37 1.77 4.09
C GLY A 173 13.14 2.52 4.64
N ARG A 174 11.93 2.20 4.15
CA ARG A 174 10.68 2.87 4.54
C ARG A 174 9.70 1.91 5.22
N PRO A 175 8.96 2.33 6.26
CA PRO A 175 7.86 1.54 6.80
C PRO A 175 6.77 1.33 5.74
N VAL A 176 6.11 0.17 5.80
CA VAL A 176 4.96 -0.14 4.94
C VAL A 176 3.69 -0.09 5.78
N LEU A 177 2.77 0.79 5.39
CA LEU A 177 1.41 0.86 5.92
C LEU A 177 0.48 0.08 5.02
N ILE A 178 -0.37 -0.78 5.57
CA ILE A 178 -1.40 -1.51 4.84
C ILE A 178 -2.74 -0.94 5.26
N LEU A 179 -3.45 -0.31 4.33
CA LEU A 179 -4.78 0.23 4.56
C LEU A 179 -5.82 -0.87 4.33
N ASP A 180 -6.60 -1.17 5.38
CA ASP A 180 -7.74 -2.06 5.27
C ASP A 180 -8.96 -1.26 4.80
N VAL A 181 -9.24 -1.30 3.50
CA VAL A 181 -10.38 -0.56 2.92
C VAL A 181 -11.73 -1.09 3.41
N GLY A 182 -11.81 -2.38 3.78
CA GLY A 182 -13.03 -2.96 4.34
C GLY A 182 -13.38 -2.35 5.70
N SER A 183 -12.37 -2.14 6.55
CA SER A 183 -12.54 -1.50 7.88
C SER A 183 -13.04 -0.05 7.83
N LEU A 184 -12.81 0.63 6.69
CA LEU A 184 -13.26 2.00 6.46
C LEU A 184 -14.77 2.07 6.23
N MET A 185 -15.37 0.99 5.72
CA MET A 185 -16.81 0.88 5.48
C MET A 185 -17.53 0.46 6.77
N GLY A 186 -17.76 1.43 7.67
CA GLY A 186 -18.55 1.23 8.90
C GLY A 186 -20.07 1.22 8.65
N SER A 187 -20.84 0.66 9.58
CA SER A 187 -22.30 0.51 9.51
C SER A 187 -23.10 1.82 9.72
N LEU A 188 -22.44 2.95 9.96
CA LEU A 188 -23.06 4.24 10.30
C LEU A 188 -22.54 5.34 9.36
N VAL A 189 -23.47 5.95 8.63
CA VAL A 189 -23.24 7.09 7.72
C VAL A 189 -22.52 8.23 8.47
N GLY A 190 -21.36 8.67 7.96
CA GLY A 190 -20.54 9.75 8.53
C GLY A 190 -19.28 9.27 9.27
N GLN A 191 -19.32 8.12 9.94
CA GLN A 191 -18.12 7.56 10.59
C GLN A 191 -17.07 7.07 9.58
N SER A 192 -17.50 6.55 8.43
CA SER A 192 -16.62 6.04 7.38
C SER A 192 -15.75 7.14 6.74
N GLU A 193 -16.30 8.34 6.56
CA GLU A 193 -15.56 9.48 6.00
C GLU A 193 -14.51 9.99 6.99
N GLU A 194 -14.87 10.14 8.26
CA GLU A 194 -13.92 10.58 9.31
C GLU A 194 -12.80 9.55 9.52
N ARG A 195 -13.14 8.25 9.55
CA ARG A 195 -12.12 7.17 9.63
C ARG A 195 -11.15 7.23 8.45
N THR A 196 -11.66 7.52 7.26
CA THR A 196 -10.82 7.68 6.06
C THR A 196 -9.91 8.88 6.20
N ARG A 197 -10.46 10.05 6.57
CA ARG A 197 -9.67 11.27 6.79
C ARG A 197 -8.60 11.06 7.86
N GLN A 198 -8.94 10.40 8.97
CA GLN A 198 -8.00 10.08 10.04
C GLN A 198 -6.90 9.11 9.60
N ALA A 199 -7.25 8.07 8.84
CA ALA A 199 -6.27 7.14 8.28
C ALA A 199 -5.29 7.85 7.35
N LEU A 200 -5.79 8.74 6.48
CA LEU A 200 -4.95 9.52 5.55
C LEU A 200 -4.05 10.52 6.29
N ARG A 201 -4.56 11.23 7.31
CA ARG A 201 -3.74 12.08 8.19
C ARG A 201 -2.63 11.30 8.88
N THR A 202 -2.94 10.08 9.35
CA THR A 202 -1.95 9.20 9.98
C THR A 202 -0.88 8.75 8.98
N ILE A 203 -1.29 8.41 7.75
CA ILE A 203 -0.38 8.07 6.66
C ILE A 203 0.57 9.25 6.35
N ASP A 204 0.03 10.46 6.19
CA ASP A 204 0.83 11.65 5.87
C ASP A 204 1.81 11.98 6.98
N ALA A 205 1.37 11.91 8.23
CA ALA A 205 2.23 12.10 9.39
C ALA A 205 3.32 11.04 9.50
N MET A 206 3.15 9.86 8.91
CA MET A 206 4.15 8.79 8.89
C MET A 206 5.14 8.86 7.72
N ALA A 207 5.08 9.89 6.88
CA ALA A 207 6.06 10.09 5.83
C ALA A 207 7.49 10.23 6.40
N PRO A 208 8.53 9.67 5.73
CA PRO A 208 8.46 8.95 4.46
C PRO A 208 8.02 7.49 4.61
N CYS A 209 6.98 7.06 3.88
CA CYS A 209 6.47 5.69 3.95
C CYS A 209 6.00 5.13 2.60
N VAL A 210 5.75 3.82 2.56
CA VAL A 210 5.02 3.15 1.48
C VAL A 210 3.64 2.77 2.01
N VAL A 211 2.59 3.02 1.25
CA VAL A 211 1.22 2.65 1.61
C VAL A 211 0.69 1.62 0.62
N MET A 212 0.29 0.45 1.10
CA MET A 212 -0.40 -0.58 0.34
C MET A 212 -1.90 -0.43 0.51
N ILE A 213 -2.60 -0.50 -0.61
CA ILE A 213 -4.07 -0.55 -0.66
C ILE A 213 -4.41 -1.77 -1.49
N ASP A 214 -4.73 -2.86 -0.80
CA ASP A 214 -4.95 -4.15 -1.43
C ASP A 214 -6.40 -4.28 -1.90
N GLU A 215 -6.58 -4.82 -3.10
CA GLU A 215 -7.87 -5.16 -3.72
C GLU A 215 -8.86 -4.00 -3.69
N VAL A 216 -8.41 -2.82 -4.13
CA VAL A 216 -9.17 -1.58 -4.05
C VAL A 216 -10.54 -1.70 -4.75
N GLU A 217 -10.64 -2.54 -5.78
CA GLU A 217 -11.87 -2.85 -6.51
C GLU A 217 -12.95 -3.52 -5.66
N LYS A 218 -12.57 -4.27 -4.61
CA LYS A 218 -13.55 -4.91 -3.71
C LYS A 218 -14.33 -3.87 -2.94
N ALA A 219 -13.66 -2.80 -2.55
CA ALA A 219 -14.30 -1.73 -1.82
C ALA A 219 -15.22 -0.90 -2.74
N PHE A 220 -14.93 -0.82 -4.05
CA PHE A 220 -15.81 -0.20 -5.05
C PHE A 220 -17.01 -1.05 -5.46
N ALA A 221 -16.93 -2.38 -5.33
CA ALA A 221 -18.01 -3.28 -5.73
C ALA A 221 -19.34 -3.01 -5.00
N GLY A 222 -19.29 -2.48 -3.76
CA GLY A 222 -20.48 -2.09 -2.99
C GLY A 222 -21.08 -0.73 -3.38
N ALA A 223 -20.31 0.15 -4.04
CA ALA A 223 -20.77 1.48 -4.43
C ALA A 223 -21.83 1.46 -5.54
N ASN A 224 -21.92 0.37 -6.31
CA ASN A 224 -22.89 0.19 -7.39
C ASN A 224 -24.21 -0.51 -6.94
N GLY A 225 -24.36 -0.81 -5.63
CA GLY A 225 -25.56 -1.43 -5.05
C GLY A 225 -26.58 -0.42 -4.51
N HIS A 226 -27.87 -0.73 -4.62
CA HIS A 226 -29.03 0.15 -4.37
C HIS A 226 -29.31 0.55 -2.90
N GLY A 227 -28.32 0.51 -1.99
CA GLY A 227 -28.55 0.78 -0.56
C GLY A 227 -27.49 1.63 0.16
N ASP A 228 -26.24 1.65 -0.30
CA ASP A 228 -25.10 2.26 0.42
C ASP A 228 -24.18 3.12 -0.49
N SER A 229 -24.63 3.37 -1.73
CA SER A 229 -23.82 3.95 -2.81
C SER A 229 -23.24 5.33 -2.50
N GLY A 230 -23.95 6.16 -1.72
CA GLY A 230 -23.54 7.53 -1.42
C GLY A 230 -22.46 7.70 -0.36
N VAL A 231 -22.30 6.74 0.56
CA VAL A 231 -21.25 6.80 1.60
C VAL A 231 -19.93 6.30 1.04
N ALA A 232 -19.95 5.15 0.38
CA ALA A 232 -18.78 4.61 -0.29
C ALA A 232 -18.24 5.60 -1.32
N ALA A 233 -19.10 6.16 -2.18
CA ALA A 233 -18.67 7.13 -3.19
C ALA A 233 -18.00 8.38 -2.61
N ARG A 234 -18.52 8.93 -1.49
CA ARG A 234 -17.90 10.09 -0.82
C ARG A 234 -16.56 9.75 -0.18
N MET A 235 -16.50 8.63 0.54
CA MET A 235 -15.27 8.12 1.14
C MET A 235 -14.17 7.92 0.09
N PHE A 236 -14.52 7.35 -1.06
CA PHE A 236 -13.60 7.23 -2.19
C PHE A 236 -13.26 8.56 -2.85
N GLY A 237 -14.19 9.50 -2.91
CA GLY A 237 -13.91 10.87 -3.32
C GLY A 237 -12.80 11.50 -2.48
N THR A 238 -12.88 11.37 -1.15
CA THR A 238 -11.84 11.83 -0.22
C THR A 238 -10.50 11.14 -0.49
N PHE A 239 -10.51 9.81 -0.64
CA PHE A 239 -9.30 9.04 -0.92
C PHE A 239 -8.65 9.42 -2.27
N LEU A 240 -9.45 9.58 -3.31
CA LEU A 240 -8.98 9.98 -4.64
C LEU A 240 -8.49 11.42 -4.69
N GLY A 241 -9.11 12.33 -3.92
CA GLY A 241 -8.61 13.69 -3.73
C GLY A 241 -7.24 13.67 -3.04
N TRP A 242 -7.10 12.89 -1.97
CA TRP A 242 -5.82 12.74 -1.28
C TRP A 242 -4.71 12.19 -2.20
N LEU A 243 -4.99 11.16 -3.02
CA LEU A 243 -4.03 10.64 -4.00
C LEU A 243 -3.50 11.72 -4.97
N ASN A 244 -4.35 12.69 -5.33
CA ASN A 244 -4.00 13.79 -6.22
C ASN A 244 -3.22 14.90 -5.52
N ASP A 245 -3.59 15.20 -4.28
CA ASP A 245 -3.24 16.49 -3.66
C ASP A 245 -2.21 16.38 -2.53
N HIS A 246 -1.93 15.18 -2.02
CA HIS A 246 -0.94 15.02 -0.92
C HIS A 246 0.46 15.49 -1.35
N GLU A 247 1.14 16.23 -0.47
CA GLU A 247 2.52 16.70 -0.66
C GLU A 247 3.55 15.90 0.16
N SER A 248 3.06 15.06 1.06
CA SER A 248 3.84 14.16 1.92
C SER A 248 4.70 13.19 1.11
N ASP A 249 5.84 12.74 1.65
CA ASP A 249 6.68 11.73 1.01
C ASP A 249 6.11 10.30 1.18
N VAL A 250 4.89 10.11 0.67
CA VAL A 250 4.15 8.86 0.71
C VAL A 250 4.12 8.25 -0.69
N PHE A 251 4.49 6.98 -0.81
CA PHE A 251 4.40 6.24 -2.06
C PHE A 251 3.32 5.18 -2.00
N VAL A 252 2.30 5.31 -2.84
CA VAL A 252 1.12 4.45 -2.81
C VAL A 252 1.29 3.26 -3.76
N VAL A 253 1.02 2.05 -3.28
CA VAL A 253 0.90 0.83 -4.07
C VAL A 253 -0.55 0.35 -3.97
N CYS A 254 -1.34 0.64 -5.01
CA CYS A 254 -2.70 0.14 -5.13
C CYS A 254 -2.70 -1.17 -5.91
N THR A 255 -3.45 -2.16 -5.47
CA THR A 255 -3.64 -3.40 -6.24
C THR A 255 -5.08 -3.53 -6.71
N ALA A 256 -5.26 -4.18 -7.86
CA ALA A 256 -6.58 -4.65 -8.26
C ALA A 256 -6.54 -5.94 -9.09
N ASN A 257 -7.54 -6.78 -8.88
CA ASN A 257 -7.74 -8.04 -9.59
C ASN A 257 -8.91 -7.99 -10.59
N ASP A 258 -9.73 -6.93 -10.59
CA ASP A 258 -10.84 -6.77 -11.54
C ASP A 258 -11.00 -5.31 -11.97
N VAL A 259 -10.58 -5.04 -13.22
CA VAL A 259 -10.64 -3.70 -13.81
C VAL A 259 -12.07 -3.22 -14.07
N SER A 260 -13.05 -4.12 -14.19
CA SER A 260 -14.44 -3.73 -14.49
C SER A 260 -15.14 -3.03 -13.33
N ARG A 261 -14.63 -3.22 -12.11
CA ARG A 261 -15.16 -2.64 -10.87
C ARG A 261 -14.44 -1.37 -10.46
N LEU A 262 -13.34 -1.04 -11.12
CA LEU A 262 -12.60 0.16 -10.85
C LEU A 262 -13.33 1.37 -11.45
N PRO A 263 -13.45 2.47 -10.69
CA PRO A 263 -13.91 3.73 -11.24
C PRO A 263 -13.01 4.16 -12.40
N PRO A 264 -13.56 4.76 -13.48
CA PRO A 264 -12.77 5.26 -14.60
C PRO A 264 -11.64 6.21 -14.17
N GLU A 265 -11.82 6.90 -13.05
CA GLU A 265 -10.87 7.83 -12.48
C GLU A 265 -9.55 7.16 -12.01
N PHE A 266 -9.53 5.85 -11.75
CA PHE A 266 -8.28 5.10 -11.49
C PHE A 266 -7.46 4.83 -12.75
N SER A 267 -8.10 4.88 -13.93
CA SER A 267 -7.39 4.71 -15.21
C SER A 267 -6.83 6.02 -15.77
N ARG A 268 -7.10 7.17 -15.12
CA ARG A 268 -6.52 8.46 -15.49
C ARG A 268 -5.08 8.55 -15.00
N SER A 269 -4.17 8.78 -15.94
CA SER A 269 -2.71 8.74 -15.83
C SER A 269 -2.06 9.79 -14.92
N GLU A 270 -2.83 10.57 -14.17
CA GLU A 270 -2.30 11.69 -13.37
C GLU A 270 -2.16 11.34 -11.87
N ARG A 271 -2.75 10.22 -11.43
CA ARG A 271 -2.76 9.81 -10.01
C ARG A 271 -1.61 8.89 -9.62
N PHE A 272 -1.14 8.11 -10.59
CA PHE A 272 -0.07 7.15 -10.41
C PHE A 272 1.03 7.45 -11.42
N ASP A 273 2.28 7.25 -11.01
CA ASP A 273 3.44 7.35 -11.90
C ASP A 273 3.47 6.20 -12.92
N GLY A 274 2.71 5.13 -12.68
CA GLY A 274 2.54 4.03 -13.61
C GLY A 274 1.47 3.03 -13.20
N VAL A 275 0.75 2.51 -14.20
CA VAL A 275 -0.12 1.34 -14.06
C VAL A 275 0.63 0.14 -14.62
N PHE A 276 0.96 -0.82 -13.76
CA PHE A 276 1.70 -2.02 -14.11
C PHE A 276 0.77 -3.22 -14.19
N PHE A 277 0.96 -4.04 -15.22
CA PHE A 277 0.36 -5.36 -15.29
C PHE A 277 1.36 -6.41 -14.85
N VAL A 278 0.97 -7.20 -13.85
CA VAL A 278 1.77 -8.32 -13.33
C VAL A 278 1.15 -9.62 -13.84
N ASP A 279 1.64 -10.12 -14.98
CA ASP A 279 1.13 -11.39 -15.51
C ASP A 279 1.63 -12.59 -14.68
N LEU A 280 1.21 -13.79 -15.07
CA LEU A 280 1.83 -15.03 -14.63
C LEU A 280 3.35 -14.99 -14.84
N PRO A 281 4.15 -15.50 -13.87
CA PRO A 281 5.60 -15.46 -13.97
C PRO A 281 6.08 -16.24 -15.20
N SER A 282 7.08 -15.69 -15.87
CA SER A 282 7.82 -16.39 -16.94
C SER A 282 8.60 -17.59 -16.38
N ARG A 283 9.16 -18.42 -17.27
CA ARG A 283 9.91 -19.61 -16.85
C ARG A 283 11.05 -19.28 -15.90
N ASP A 284 11.89 -18.31 -16.25
CA ASP A 284 13.02 -17.87 -15.43
C ASP A 284 12.56 -17.34 -14.06
N GLU A 285 11.41 -16.64 -14.03
CA GLU A 285 10.83 -16.13 -12.79
C GLU A 285 10.27 -17.27 -11.93
N LYS A 286 9.64 -18.28 -12.53
CA LYS A 286 9.17 -19.48 -11.81
C LYS A 286 10.32 -20.27 -11.22
N ASP A 287 11.41 -20.45 -11.96
CA ASP A 287 12.59 -21.15 -11.46
C ASP A 287 13.16 -20.43 -10.21
N ALA A 288 13.23 -19.09 -10.23
CA ALA A 288 13.60 -18.31 -9.04
C ALA A 288 12.58 -18.45 -7.89
N ILE A 289 11.28 -18.49 -8.18
CA ILE A 289 10.23 -18.67 -7.17
C ILE A 289 10.31 -20.07 -6.53
N TRP A 290 10.57 -21.11 -7.34
CA TRP A 290 10.80 -22.47 -6.85
C TRP A 290 11.98 -22.50 -5.89
N GLU A 291 13.12 -21.94 -6.26
CA GLU A 291 14.31 -21.90 -5.39
C GLU A 291 14.03 -21.25 -4.03
N ILE A 292 13.29 -20.14 -4.02
CA ILE A 292 12.89 -19.45 -2.79
C ILE A 292 12.06 -20.38 -1.90
N TYR A 293 11.03 -21.03 -2.45
CA TYR A 293 10.11 -21.82 -1.65
C TYR A 293 10.63 -23.21 -1.30
N LEU A 294 11.46 -23.83 -2.14
CA LEU A 294 12.15 -25.08 -1.80
C LEU A 294 13.05 -24.86 -0.58
N ARG A 295 13.80 -23.75 -0.55
CA ARG A 295 14.61 -23.38 0.61
C ARG A 295 13.74 -23.06 1.83
N LEU A 296 12.65 -22.33 1.65
CA LEU A 296 11.76 -21.95 2.76
C LEU A 296 11.13 -23.16 3.46
N PHE A 297 10.81 -24.21 2.70
CA PHE A 297 10.17 -25.42 3.21
C PHE A 297 11.14 -26.59 3.37
N GLU A 298 12.45 -26.35 3.28
CA GLU A 298 13.50 -27.36 3.50
C GLU A 298 13.35 -28.60 2.60
N LEU A 299 12.97 -28.36 1.33
CA LEU A 299 12.76 -29.41 0.34
C LEU A 299 13.99 -29.62 -0.55
N GLU A 300 14.24 -30.86 -0.96
CA GLU A 300 15.32 -31.24 -1.88
C GLU A 300 15.26 -30.43 -3.20
N PRO A 301 16.30 -29.65 -3.56
CA PRO A 301 16.26 -28.74 -4.72
C PRO A 301 16.16 -29.43 -6.08
N GLU A 302 16.77 -30.60 -6.22
CA GLU A 302 16.88 -31.37 -7.48
C GLU A 302 15.69 -32.30 -7.73
N GLN A 303 14.70 -32.32 -6.83
CA GLN A 303 13.54 -33.18 -7.02
C GLN A 303 12.70 -32.76 -8.23
N ARG A 304 11.98 -33.72 -8.81
CA ARG A 304 11.16 -33.49 -10.00
C ARG A 304 10.05 -32.47 -9.72
N ARG A 305 10.03 -31.37 -10.48
CA ARG A 305 8.98 -30.35 -10.44
C ARG A 305 7.76 -30.75 -11.30
N PRO A 306 6.54 -30.36 -10.91
CA PRO A 306 5.33 -30.56 -11.72
C PRO A 306 5.34 -29.64 -12.96
N SER A 307 4.38 -29.85 -13.88
CA SER A 307 4.10 -28.85 -14.92
C SER A 307 3.53 -27.59 -14.26
N ASP A 308 4.21 -26.46 -14.45
CA ASP A 308 3.94 -25.20 -13.78
C ASP A 308 3.63 -24.06 -14.75
N GLU A 309 3.35 -24.35 -16.02
CA GLU A 309 3.07 -23.35 -17.07
C GLU A 309 1.98 -22.35 -16.69
N LEU A 310 0.96 -22.81 -15.97
CA LEU A 310 -0.16 -22.01 -15.52
C LEU A 310 -0.04 -21.55 -14.06
N TYR A 311 1.09 -21.82 -13.41
CA TYR A 311 1.25 -21.56 -11.98
C TYR A 311 1.58 -20.08 -11.71
N THR A 312 0.93 -19.53 -10.70
CA THR A 312 1.31 -18.29 -10.02
C THR A 312 2.33 -18.57 -8.91
N GLY A 313 2.94 -17.51 -8.36
CA GLY A 313 3.86 -17.67 -7.23
C GLY A 313 3.17 -18.25 -5.98
N ALA A 314 1.88 -17.97 -5.78
CA ALA A 314 1.10 -18.55 -4.70
C ALA A 314 0.87 -20.06 -4.87
N GLU A 315 0.68 -20.54 -6.10
CA GLU A 315 0.52 -21.98 -6.39
C GLU A 315 1.82 -22.75 -6.22
N ILE A 316 2.96 -22.18 -6.64
CA ILE A 316 4.28 -22.76 -6.36
C ILE A 316 4.50 -22.88 -4.85
N ARG A 317 4.20 -21.80 -4.09
CA ARG A 317 4.27 -21.81 -2.63
C ARG A 317 3.37 -22.87 -2.02
N ALA A 318 2.13 -22.98 -2.48
CA ALA A 318 1.16 -23.95 -1.99
C ALA A 318 1.63 -25.38 -2.25
N CYS A 319 2.18 -25.65 -3.45
CA CYS A 319 2.74 -26.95 -3.80
C CYS A 319 3.90 -27.34 -2.87
N CYS A 320 4.89 -26.45 -2.68
CA CYS A 320 6.00 -26.70 -1.76
C CYS A 320 5.50 -26.92 -0.31
N ARG A 321 4.57 -26.08 0.15
CA ARG A 321 4.00 -26.21 1.50
C ARG A 321 3.30 -27.55 1.69
N LEU A 322 2.53 -28.01 0.70
CA LEU A 322 1.81 -29.28 0.76
C LEU A 322 2.78 -30.47 0.72
N ALA A 323 3.82 -30.40 -0.11
CA ALA A 323 4.87 -31.41 -0.16
C ALA A 323 5.54 -31.58 1.22
N ALA A 324 5.95 -30.48 1.84
CA ALA A 324 6.56 -30.50 3.17
C ALA A 324 5.58 -30.95 4.27
N LEU A 325 4.33 -30.50 4.23
CA LEU A 325 3.33 -30.84 5.24
C LEU A 325 2.90 -32.31 5.22
N LEU A 326 2.79 -32.88 4.03
CA LEU A 326 2.32 -34.25 3.82
C LEU A 326 3.46 -35.27 3.68
N ASP A 327 4.71 -34.81 3.67
CA ASP A 327 5.91 -35.61 3.41
C ASP A 327 5.79 -36.40 2.09
N VAL A 328 5.45 -35.67 1.01
CA VAL A 328 5.27 -36.23 -0.34
C VAL A 328 6.09 -35.45 -1.37
N SER A 329 6.31 -36.05 -2.53
CA SER A 329 6.97 -35.34 -3.64
C SER A 329 6.17 -34.14 -4.14
N LEU A 330 6.84 -33.15 -4.74
CA LEU A 330 6.18 -32.01 -5.40
C LEU A 330 5.14 -32.44 -6.45
N VAL A 331 5.40 -33.52 -7.18
CA VAL A 331 4.47 -34.04 -8.20
C VAL A 331 3.18 -34.57 -7.57
N GLN A 332 3.27 -35.20 -6.40
CA GLN A 332 2.09 -35.65 -5.65
C GLN A 332 1.35 -34.47 -5.02
N ALA A 333 2.07 -33.51 -4.43
CA ALA A 333 1.49 -32.31 -3.85
C ALA A 333 0.72 -31.48 -4.89
N ALA A 334 1.26 -31.38 -6.12
CA ALA A 334 0.64 -30.64 -7.23
C ALA A 334 -0.75 -31.14 -7.61
N GLN A 335 -1.12 -32.39 -7.29
CA GLN A 335 -2.47 -32.93 -7.54
C GLN A 335 -3.54 -32.21 -6.71
N ASN A 336 -3.13 -31.52 -5.63
CA ASN A 336 -4.00 -30.76 -4.75
C ASN A 336 -3.92 -29.24 -5.01
N VAL A 337 -3.21 -28.82 -6.06
CA VAL A 337 -3.06 -27.41 -6.44
C VAL A 337 -3.79 -27.17 -7.75
N VAL A 338 -4.86 -26.37 -7.70
CA VAL A 338 -5.63 -25.99 -8.89
C VAL A 338 -5.26 -24.56 -9.28
N PRO A 339 -4.66 -24.35 -10.48
CA PRO A 339 -4.22 -23.01 -10.88
C PRO A 339 -5.37 -22.03 -11.09
N VAL A 340 -5.19 -20.80 -10.66
CA VAL A 340 -6.09 -19.66 -10.90
C VAL A 340 -6.27 -19.43 -12.40
N ALA A 341 -5.22 -19.62 -13.19
CA ALA A 341 -5.30 -19.49 -14.65
C ALA A 341 -6.26 -20.53 -15.28
N VAL A 342 -6.59 -21.61 -14.57
CA VAL A 342 -7.60 -22.60 -14.98
C VAL A 342 -8.97 -22.24 -14.42
N THR A 343 -9.08 -21.98 -13.12
CA THR A 343 -10.39 -21.74 -12.46
C THR A 343 -11.00 -20.38 -12.81
N ALA A 344 -10.17 -19.40 -13.15
CA ALA A 344 -10.59 -18.03 -13.46
C ALA A 344 -10.07 -17.56 -14.84
N ALA A 345 -9.89 -18.50 -15.79
CA ALA A 345 -9.31 -18.26 -17.11
C ALA A 345 -9.92 -17.04 -17.83
N GLU A 346 -11.25 -16.93 -17.86
CA GLU A 346 -11.96 -15.81 -18.50
C GLU A 346 -11.62 -14.45 -17.85
N SER A 347 -11.48 -14.42 -16.52
CA SER A 347 -11.15 -13.19 -15.81
C SER A 347 -9.69 -12.80 -16.03
N VAL A 348 -8.78 -13.78 -16.05
CA VAL A 348 -7.36 -13.56 -16.40
C VAL A 348 -7.24 -13.02 -17.82
N GLU A 349 -7.96 -13.60 -18.78
CA GLU A 349 -7.90 -13.18 -20.17
C GLU A 349 -8.48 -11.78 -20.37
N ARG A 350 -9.58 -11.46 -19.68
CA ARG A 350 -10.17 -10.11 -19.67
C ARG A 350 -9.18 -9.08 -19.13
N LEU A 351 -8.46 -9.40 -18.05
CA LEU A 351 -7.41 -8.53 -17.52
C LEU A 351 -6.27 -8.33 -18.52
N ARG A 352 -5.77 -9.41 -19.13
CA ARG A 352 -4.68 -9.36 -20.13
C ARG A 352 -5.07 -8.52 -21.35
N THR A 353 -6.25 -8.77 -21.88
CA THR A 353 -6.82 -7.99 -22.99
C THR A 353 -6.95 -6.52 -22.62
N TRP A 354 -7.41 -6.22 -21.41
CA TRP A 354 -7.54 -4.84 -20.96
C TRP A 354 -6.17 -4.16 -20.78
N ALA A 355 -5.18 -4.86 -20.23
CA ALA A 355 -3.86 -4.34 -19.92
C ALA A 355 -2.98 -4.13 -21.16
N SER A 356 -3.18 -4.95 -22.21
CA SER A 356 -2.38 -4.92 -23.44
C SER A 356 -2.43 -3.54 -24.09
N GLY A 357 -1.28 -2.90 -24.24
CA GLY A 357 -1.16 -1.55 -24.80
C GLY A 357 -1.55 -0.41 -23.84
N ARG A 358 -2.00 -0.70 -22.62
CA ARG A 358 -2.45 0.29 -21.62
C ARG A 358 -1.56 0.34 -20.37
N CYS A 359 -0.95 -0.78 -20.00
CA CYS A 359 -0.14 -0.91 -18.79
C CYS A 359 1.34 -1.06 -19.13
N LEU A 360 2.21 -0.70 -18.18
CA LEU A 360 3.60 -1.10 -18.16
C LEU A 360 3.72 -2.59 -17.80
N ASP A 361 4.68 -3.28 -18.38
CA ASP A 361 5.00 -4.65 -18.02
C ASP A 361 5.82 -4.67 -16.72
N ALA A 362 5.42 -5.49 -15.75
CA ALA A 362 6.11 -5.57 -14.46
C ALA A 362 7.42 -6.37 -14.51
N SER A 363 7.54 -7.30 -15.46
CA SER A 363 8.69 -8.19 -15.61
C SER A 363 9.72 -7.60 -16.57
N ARG A 364 9.28 -6.98 -17.67
CA ARG A 364 10.15 -6.44 -18.73
C ARG A 364 9.98 -4.93 -18.92
N PRO A 365 11.04 -4.17 -19.28
CA PRO A 365 10.88 -2.76 -19.57
C PRO A 365 9.95 -2.52 -20.77
N GLY A 366 8.95 -1.64 -20.60
CA GLY A 366 8.08 -1.19 -21.68
C GLY A 366 6.60 -1.43 -21.42
N ILE A 367 5.80 -1.28 -22.47
CA ILE A 367 4.34 -1.49 -22.44
C ILE A 367 4.05 -2.99 -22.51
N TYR A 368 3.17 -3.47 -21.63
CA TYR A 368 2.69 -4.84 -21.64
C TYR A 368 1.97 -5.16 -22.94
N ARG A 369 2.31 -6.30 -23.54
CA ARG A 369 1.67 -6.84 -24.74
C ARG A 369 1.29 -8.29 -24.44
N GLY A 370 -0.01 -8.53 -24.35
CA GLY A 370 -0.51 -9.90 -24.25
C GLY A 370 -0.21 -10.69 -25.53
N ASP A 371 0.07 -11.98 -25.37
CA ASP A 371 0.09 -12.93 -26.48
C ASP A 371 -1.34 -13.08 -27.01
N ASN A 372 -1.77 -12.17 -27.87
CA ASN A 372 -2.96 -12.40 -28.67
C ASN A 372 -2.64 -13.56 -29.60
N GLY A 373 -3.15 -14.76 -29.28
CA GLY A 373 -3.27 -15.87 -30.20
C GLY A 373 -4.03 -15.42 -31.45
N GLY A 374 -3.29 -15.04 -32.48
CA GLY A 374 -3.83 -14.48 -33.71
C GLY A 374 -2.72 -13.87 -34.55
N GLY A 375 -2.19 -14.67 -35.46
CA GLY A 375 -1.06 -14.33 -36.32
C GLY A 375 -1.10 -12.91 -36.84
N GLY A 376 0.08 -12.28 -36.87
CA GLY A 376 0.28 -10.98 -37.47
C GLY A 376 -0.34 -10.95 -38.86
N ARG A 377 -1.49 -10.26 -39.00
CA ARG A 377 -1.83 -9.64 -40.26
C ARG A 377 -0.78 -8.57 -40.48
N THR A 378 0.28 -8.97 -41.18
CA THR A 378 1.12 -8.07 -41.95
C THR A 378 0.19 -7.06 -42.60
N ARG A 379 0.24 -5.80 -42.13
CA ARG A 379 -0.38 -4.69 -42.84
C ARG A 379 0.20 -4.73 -44.25
N ARG A 380 -0.59 -5.21 -45.22
CA ARG A 380 -0.23 -5.18 -46.63
C ARG A 380 0.08 -3.71 -46.94
N ARG A 381 1.35 -3.39 -47.15
CA ARG A 381 1.79 -2.09 -47.65
C ARG A 381 1.08 -1.92 -49.00
N VAL A 382 0.05 -1.09 -49.03
CA VAL A 382 -0.48 -0.58 -50.29
C VAL A 382 0.58 0.39 -50.79
N ASN A 383 1.36 -0.05 -51.77
CA ASN A 383 2.24 0.84 -52.51
C ASN A 383 1.33 1.73 -53.35
N ARG A 384 1.24 3.01 -53.01
CA ARG A 384 0.64 4.01 -53.90
C ARG A 384 1.74 4.45 -54.85
N ASP A 385 1.75 3.87 -56.04
CA ASP A 385 2.56 4.37 -57.14
C ASP A 385 1.94 5.69 -57.63
N PRO A 386 2.67 6.81 -57.71
CA PRO A 386 2.12 8.10 -58.15
C PRO A 386 1.96 8.23 -59.68
N SER A 387 2.02 7.13 -60.43
CA SER A 387 1.86 7.15 -61.89
C SER A 387 0.84 6.11 -62.33
N ASN A 388 -0.43 6.47 -62.20
CA ASN A 388 -1.51 6.10 -63.13
C ASN A 388 -2.64 7.10 -62.89
N ASN A 389 -2.59 8.18 -63.67
CA ASN A 389 -3.77 8.97 -64.02
C ASN A 389 -4.66 8.14 -64.95
#